data_AF-A0A7K2QJY4-F1
#
_entry.id   AF-A0A7K2QJY4-F1
#
_cell.length_a   1.000
_cell.length_b   1.000
_cell.length_c   1.000
_cell.angle_alpha   90.00
_cell.angle_beta   90.00
_cell.angle_gamma   90.00
#
_symmetry.space_group_name_H-M   'P 1'
#
loop_
_entity.id
_entity.type
_entity.pdbx_description
1 polymer ?
#
loop_
_entity_poly.entity_id
_entity_poly.type
_entity_poly.pdbx_seq_one_letter_code
_entity_poly.pdbx_strand_id
1 'polypeptide(L)'
;SEIILSPTALHHLAAFTRIPDLPRALGNIVHGPKDPDPGHPTARWQPLEPARQPTRTCPWCTLHHSRGTTSQAWAYHRAHQRLCPQHLRWATGPTDRASLDTHALPELVPAHHAHQRLARRPDATAAYQWAAAITTRWHDQEHHLTRRWHHRRTRLADTNPPPAHGKSWALTGRDPVTYPETVTLARHLARTPHPQADHGFLDHTANILGLNRLVLPPHDLLQAWIHTTRQRP
;
A
#
# COMPACT_ATOMS: atom_id res chain seq x y z
N SER A 1 6.24 -18.76 -1.91
CA SER A 1 6.57 -18.80 -3.34
C SER A 1 5.39 -18.27 -4.13
N GLU A 2 5.60 -17.37 -5.08
CA GLU A 2 4.55 -16.85 -5.98
C GLU A 2 4.81 -17.31 -7.42
N ILE A 3 3.74 -17.53 -8.20
CA ILE A 3 3.83 -17.83 -9.63
C ILE A 3 3.77 -16.49 -10.39
N ILE A 4 4.86 -16.12 -11.06
CA ILE A 4 4.84 -15.00 -12.01
C ILE A 4 4.57 -15.57 -13.40
N LEU A 5 3.54 -15.02 -14.03
CA LEU A 5 3.06 -15.39 -15.36
C LEU A 5 3.55 -14.37 -16.38
N SER A 6 4.02 -14.82 -17.55
CA SER A 6 4.23 -13.92 -18.68
C SER A 6 2.90 -13.27 -19.12
N PRO A 7 2.91 -12.12 -19.81
CA PRO A 7 1.68 -11.50 -20.33
C PRO A 7 0.84 -12.46 -21.18
N THR A 8 1.50 -13.29 -21.98
CA THR A 8 0.87 -14.37 -22.76
C THR A 8 0.26 -15.45 -21.86
N ALA A 9 0.96 -15.88 -20.82
CA ALA A 9 0.43 -16.84 -19.84
C ALA A 9 -0.79 -16.27 -19.08
N LEU A 10 -0.78 -14.98 -18.76
CA LEU A 10 -1.88 -14.29 -18.12
C LEU A 10 -3.10 -14.16 -19.05
N HIS A 11 -2.89 -13.88 -20.33
CA HIS A 11 -3.94 -13.87 -21.35
C HIS A 11 -4.58 -15.25 -21.52
N HIS A 12 -3.76 -16.32 -21.57
CA HIS A 12 -4.26 -17.69 -21.65
C HIS A 12 -4.99 -18.12 -20.38
N LEU A 13 -4.48 -17.78 -19.20
CA LEU A 13 -5.19 -18.07 -17.95
C LEU A 13 -6.52 -17.32 -17.84
N ALA A 14 -6.61 -16.08 -18.34
CA ALA A 14 -7.89 -15.36 -18.41
C ALA A 14 -8.90 -16.00 -19.37
N ALA A 15 -8.44 -16.76 -20.36
CA ALA A 15 -9.30 -17.60 -21.19
C ALA A 15 -9.74 -18.88 -20.43
N PHE A 16 -8.84 -19.49 -19.64
CA PHE A 16 -9.13 -20.68 -18.82
C PHE A 16 -10.02 -20.41 -17.60
N THR A 17 -9.99 -19.22 -17.00
CA THR A 17 -10.87 -18.86 -15.87
C THR A 17 -12.35 -18.73 -16.26
N ARG A 18 -12.69 -18.93 -17.53
CA ARG A 18 -14.07 -19.11 -18.02
C ARG A 18 -14.53 -20.58 -18.02
N ILE A 19 -13.66 -21.51 -17.65
CA ILE A 19 -13.94 -22.95 -17.56
C ILE A 19 -13.95 -23.32 -16.07
N PRO A 20 -15.02 -23.96 -15.56
CA PRO A 20 -14.99 -24.49 -14.20
C PRO A 20 -13.91 -25.58 -14.09
N ASP A 21 -13.18 -25.58 -12.97
CA ASP A 21 -12.17 -26.59 -12.57
C ASP A 21 -10.69 -26.33 -12.92
N LEU A 22 -10.23 -25.11 -12.59
CA LEU A 22 -8.82 -24.67 -12.64
C LEU A 22 -7.78 -25.62 -11.97
N PRO A 23 -8.06 -26.32 -10.85
CA PRO A 23 -7.08 -27.20 -10.22
C PRO A 23 -6.64 -28.36 -11.12
N ARG A 24 -7.54 -28.86 -11.98
CA ARG A 24 -7.24 -29.93 -12.93
C ARG A 24 -6.38 -29.45 -14.10
N ALA A 25 -6.57 -28.19 -14.52
CA ALA A 25 -5.79 -27.56 -15.58
C ALA A 25 -4.34 -27.25 -15.16
N LEU A 26 -4.10 -27.03 -13.86
CA LEU A 26 -2.79 -26.69 -13.30
C LEU A 26 -1.94 -27.91 -12.91
N GLY A 27 -2.52 -29.12 -12.91
CA GLY A 27 -1.85 -30.35 -12.46
C GLY A 27 -0.63 -30.79 -13.29
N ASN A 28 -0.44 -30.23 -14.48
CA ASN A 28 0.64 -30.61 -15.40
C ASN A 28 1.68 -29.50 -15.64
N ILE A 29 1.85 -28.55 -14.71
CA ILE A 29 2.97 -27.59 -14.80
C ILE A 29 4.27 -28.30 -14.39
N VAL A 30 4.86 -29.01 -15.35
CA VAL A 30 6.23 -29.50 -15.30
C VAL A 30 7.15 -28.29 -15.14
N HIS A 31 8.14 -28.39 -14.25
CA HIS A 31 9.22 -27.42 -14.12
C HIS A 31 9.91 -27.26 -15.50
N GLY A 32 9.51 -26.21 -16.23
CA GLY A 32 10.04 -25.92 -17.56
C GLY A 32 11.53 -25.59 -17.53
N PRO A 33 12.23 -25.75 -18.67
CA PRO A 33 13.67 -25.53 -18.77
C PRO A 33 14.05 -24.09 -18.38
N LYS A 34 15.29 -23.94 -17.89
CA LYS A 34 15.84 -22.70 -17.30
C LYS A 34 15.90 -21.50 -18.26
N ASP A 35 15.76 -21.71 -19.56
CA ASP A 35 15.77 -20.64 -20.56
C ASP A 35 14.40 -20.45 -21.22
N PRO A 36 13.80 -19.26 -21.09
CA PRO A 36 12.54 -18.95 -21.74
C PRO A 36 12.78 -18.57 -23.20
N ASP A 37 12.21 -19.34 -24.12
CA ASP A 37 12.01 -18.90 -25.50
C ASP A 37 11.04 -17.69 -25.50
N PRO A 38 11.40 -16.54 -26.09
CA PRO A 38 10.64 -15.29 -25.99
C PRO A 38 9.19 -15.32 -26.54
N GLY A 39 8.72 -16.43 -27.09
CA GLY A 39 7.35 -16.60 -27.59
C GLY A 39 6.38 -17.41 -26.71
N HIS A 40 6.86 -18.19 -25.73
CA HIS A 40 6.03 -19.18 -25.05
C HIS A 40 5.45 -18.70 -23.70
N PRO A 41 4.21 -19.08 -23.35
CA PRO A 41 3.61 -18.76 -22.05
C PRO A 41 4.39 -19.50 -20.95
N THR A 42 5.07 -18.75 -20.10
CA THR A 42 5.90 -19.29 -19.01
C THR A 42 5.37 -18.88 -17.65
N ALA A 43 5.50 -19.79 -16.70
CA ALA A 43 5.17 -19.59 -15.29
C ALA A 43 6.42 -19.90 -14.47
N ARG A 44 6.90 -18.93 -13.68
CA ARG A 44 8.08 -19.10 -12.83
C ARG A 44 7.73 -18.89 -11.37
N TRP A 45 8.24 -19.79 -10.53
CA TRP A 45 8.19 -19.62 -9.09
C TRP A 45 9.27 -18.63 -8.67
N GLN A 46 8.87 -17.52 -8.06
CA GLN A 46 9.82 -16.61 -7.42
C GLN A 46 9.61 -16.59 -5.91
N PRO A 47 10.71 -16.54 -5.13
CA PRO A 47 10.63 -16.17 -3.73
C PRO A 47 9.94 -14.81 -3.61
N LEU A 48 8.94 -14.75 -2.75
CA LEU A 48 8.24 -13.51 -2.47
C LEU A 48 9.19 -12.61 -1.70
N GLU A 49 9.46 -11.40 -2.21
CA GLU A 49 10.12 -10.34 -1.45
C GLU A 49 9.38 -10.18 -0.10
N PRO A 50 10.04 -10.40 1.06
CA PRO A 50 9.37 -10.47 2.37
C PRO A 50 8.52 -9.24 2.71
N ALA A 51 8.80 -8.10 2.07
CA ALA A 51 8.11 -6.83 2.27
C ALA A 51 6.72 -6.73 1.60
N ARG A 52 6.33 -7.65 0.71
CA ARG A 52 5.04 -7.58 -0.01
C ARG A 52 4.06 -8.63 0.50
N GLN A 53 3.25 -8.26 1.49
CA GLN A 53 2.11 -9.07 1.86
C GLN A 53 0.94 -8.82 0.90
N PRO A 54 0.20 -9.89 0.50
CA PRO A 54 -1.01 -9.71 -0.27
C PRO A 54 -2.05 -8.99 0.57
N THR A 55 -2.87 -8.18 -0.09
CA THR A 55 -3.96 -7.44 0.56
C THR A 55 -5.30 -7.86 0.00
N ARG A 56 -6.37 -7.78 0.80
CA ARG A 56 -7.71 -8.06 0.32
C ARG A 56 -8.13 -7.01 -0.71
N THR A 57 -8.55 -7.49 -1.87
CA THR A 57 -9.16 -6.66 -2.91
C THR A 57 -10.52 -6.12 -2.46
N CYS A 58 -11.05 -5.15 -3.20
CA CYS A 58 -12.41 -4.66 -2.98
C CYS A 58 -13.42 -5.79 -3.22
N PRO A 59 -14.27 -6.15 -2.23
CA PRO A 59 -15.19 -7.28 -2.35
C PRO A 59 -16.21 -7.10 -3.48
N TRP A 60 -16.61 -5.86 -3.77
CA TRP A 60 -17.54 -5.57 -4.87
C TRP A 60 -16.90 -5.67 -6.25
N CYS A 61 -15.68 -5.14 -6.42
CA CYS A 61 -14.92 -5.37 -7.66
C CYS A 61 -14.69 -6.87 -7.88
N THR A 62 -14.33 -7.59 -6.82
CA THR A 62 -14.09 -9.04 -6.88
C THR A 62 -15.35 -9.79 -7.27
N LEU A 63 -16.47 -9.50 -6.61
CA LEU A 63 -17.76 -10.11 -6.95
C LEU A 63 -18.19 -9.82 -8.38
N HIS A 64 -17.98 -8.59 -8.85
CA HIS A 64 -18.26 -8.20 -10.23
C HIS A 64 -17.38 -8.98 -11.23
N HIS A 65 -16.05 -8.98 -11.02
CA HIS A 65 -15.12 -9.68 -11.91
C HIS A 65 -15.28 -11.19 -11.88
N SER A 66 -15.72 -11.75 -10.75
CA SER A 66 -15.97 -13.18 -10.60
C SER A 66 -17.38 -13.60 -11.03
N ARG A 67 -18.21 -12.67 -11.52
CA ARG A 67 -19.61 -12.92 -11.92
C ARG A 67 -20.44 -13.53 -10.78
N GLY A 68 -20.29 -13.00 -9.56
CA GLY A 68 -21.08 -13.42 -8.40
C GLY A 68 -20.54 -14.63 -7.64
N THR A 69 -19.47 -15.28 -8.11
CA THR A 69 -18.96 -16.53 -7.52
C THR A 69 -18.18 -16.36 -6.21
N THR A 70 -17.48 -15.23 -6.02
CA THR A 70 -16.69 -14.97 -4.81
C THR A 70 -16.57 -13.47 -4.57
N SER A 71 -16.66 -13.06 -3.31
CA SER A 71 -16.33 -11.70 -2.86
C SER A 71 -14.93 -11.60 -2.26
N GLN A 72 -14.18 -12.70 -2.27
CA GLN A 72 -12.86 -12.80 -1.66
C GLN A 72 -11.79 -13.05 -2.71
N ALA A 73 -10.88 -12.09 -2.84
CA ALA A 73 -9.66 -12.25 -3.61
C ALA A 73 -8.52 -11.46 -2.98
N TRP A 74 -7.31 -11.94 -3.22
CA TRP A 74 -6.07 -11.35 -2.74
C TRP A 74 -5.28 -10.79 -3.90
N ALA A 75 -4.67 -9.62 -3.71
CA ALA A 75 -3.80 -9.02 -4.71
C ALA A 75 -2.58 -8.37 -4.04
N TYR A 76 -1.45 -8.43 -4.74
CA TYR A 76 -0.24 -7.70 -4.38
C TYR A 76 -0.36 -6.26 -4.87
N HIS A 77 -1.08 -5.45 -4.11
CA HIS A 77 -1.14 -4.02 -4.36
C HIS A 77 0.19 -3.38 -3.97
N ARG A 78 0.70 -2.48 -4.83
CA ARG A 78 1.69 -1.51 -4.35
C ARG A 78 1.04 -0.70 -3.23
N ALA A 79 1.82 -0.23 -2.25
CA ALA A 79 1.28 0.49 -1.09
C ALA A 79 0.33 1.66 -1.47
N HIS A 80 0.50 2.23 -2.66
CA HIS A 80 -0.30 3.29 -3.23
C HIS A 80 -1.64 2.88 -3.88
N GLN A 81 -1.88 1.60 -4.09
CA GLN A 81 -3.05 1.03 -4.78
C GLN A 81 -4.06 0.42 -3.82
N ARG A 82 -3.94 0.70 -2.51
CA ARG A 82 -4.81 0.09 -1.50
C ARG A 82 -6.23 0.67 -1.49
N LEU A 83 -6.46 1.88 -2.01
CA LEU A 83 -7.81 2.43 -2.15
C LEU A 83 -8.46 1.94 -3.45
N CYS A 84 -9.66 1.37 -3.34
CA CYS A 84 -10.61 1.25 -4.44
C CYS A 84 -11.44 2.53 -4.52
N PRO A 85 -11.22 3.41 -5.52
CA PRO A 85 -11.91 4.70 -5.59
C PRO A 85 -13.39 4.56 -5.96
N GLN A 86 -13.78 3.48 -6.66
CA GLN A 86 -15.18 3.27 -7.08
C GLN A 86 -16.09 2.91 -5.90
N HIS A 87 -15.60 2.04 -5.02
CA HIS A 87 -16.40 1.54 -3.88
C HIS A 87 -15.92 2.07 -2.53
N LEU A 88 -14.97 3.01 -2.54
CA LEU A 88 -14.38 3.64 -1.36
C LEU A 88 -13.95 2.61 -0.30
N ARG A 89 -13.24 1.58 -0.75
CA ARG A 89 -12.71 0.52 0.13
C ARG A 89 -11.20 0.60 0.24
N TRP A 90 -10.68 0.48 1.45
CA TRP A 90 -9.25 0.32 1.70
C TRP A 90 -8.88 -1.16 1.85
N ALA A 91 -7.95 -1.61 1.03
CA ALA A 91 -7.37 -2.93 1.06
C ALA A 91 -6.54 -3.13 2.34
N THR A 92 -6.84 -4.21 3.05
CA THR A 92 -6.25 -4.55 4.34
C THR A 92 -5.35 -5.78 4.22
N GLY A 93 -4.52 -6.00 5.23
CA GLY A 93 -3.53 -7.07 5.22
C GLY A 93 -4.15 -8.47 5.34
N PRO A 94 -3.34 -9.53 5.24
CA PRO A 94 -3.81 -10.91 5.23
C PRO A 94 -4.47 -11.34 6.55
N THR A 95 -4.12 -10.67 7.64
CA THR A 95 -4.67 -10.95 8.98
C THR A 95 -5.98 -10.21 9.24
N ASP A 96 -6.45 -9.38 8.31
CA ASP A 96 -7.69 -8.64 8.45
C ASP A 96 -8.84 -9.36 7.74
N ARG A 97 -10.00 -9.40 8.41
CA ARG A 97 -11.17 -10.14 7.92
C ARG A 97 -11.82 -9.50 6.69
N ALA A 98 -11.70 -8.18 6.54
CA ALA A 98 -12.33 -7.43 5.47
C ALA A 98 -11.54 -6.17 5.10
N SER A 99 -11.76 -5.67 3.89
CA SER A 99 -11.39 -4.30 3.50
C SER A 99 -12.16 -3.28 4.34
N LEU A 100 -11.57 -2.14 4.64
CA LEU A 100 -12.24 -1.07 5.40
C LEU A 100 -13.12 -0.24 4.48
N ASP A 101 -14.34 0.07 4.92
CA ASP A 101 -15.15 1.11 4.32
C ASP A 101 -14.55 2.48 4.65
N THR A 102 -14.36 3.31 3.63
CA THR A 102 -13.76 4.63 3.75
C THR A 102 -14.64 5.75 3.22
N HIS A 103 -15.94 5.52 3.01
CA HIS A 103 -16.86 6.59 2.58
C HIS A 103 -16.88 7.79 3.54
N ALA A 104 -16.65 7.58 4.83
CA ALA A 104 -16.55 8.64 5.83
C ALA A 104 -15.22 9.42 5.81
N LEU A 105 -14.29 9.05 4.91
CA LEU A 105 -13.00 9.71 4.72
C LEU A 105 -12.91 10.31 3.30
N PRO A 106 -13.66 11.39 3.01
CA PRO A 106 -13.73 11.98 1.67
C PRO A 106 -12.37 12.44 1.14
N GLU A 107 -11.42 12.75 2.02
CA GLU A 107 -10.06 13.13 1.67
C GLU A 107 -9.22 12.02 0.99
N LEU A 108 -9.63 10.74 1.06
CA LEU A 108 -8.87 9.64 0.46
C LEU A 108 -8.89 9.64 -1.06
N VAL A 109 -10.03 10.00 -1.68
CA VAL A 109 -10.17 10.05 -3.14
C VAL A 109 -9.22 11.08 -3.78
N PRO A 110 -9.21 12.37 -3.36
CA PRO A 110 -8.27 13.33 -3.92
C PRO A 110 -6.81 12.97 -3.62
N ALA A 111 -6.51 12.39 -2.44
CA ALA A 111 -5.19 11.87 -2.13
C ALA A 111 -4.80 10.73 -3.08
N HIS A 112 -5.72 9.81 -3.38
CA HIS A 112 -5.49 8.72 -4.32
C HIS A 112 -5.18 9.23 -5.72
N HIS A 113 -5.94 10.18 -6.24
CA HIS A 113 -5.65 10.80 -7.54
C HIS A 113 -4.31 11.55 -7.54
N ALA A 114 -3.98 12.27 -6.46
CA ALA A 114 -2.69 12.92 -6.30
C ALA A 114 -1.55 11.90 -6.33
N HIS A 115 -1.75 10.74 -5.72
CA HIS A 115 -0.79 9.65 -5.73
C HIS A 115 -0.66 9.00 -7.11
N GLN A 116 -1.77 8.75 -7.82
CA GLN A 116 -1.73 8.24 -9.19
C GLN A 116 -0.91 9.15 -10.12
N ARG A 117 -1.00 10.47 -9.94
CA ARG A 117 -0.15 11.42 -10.67
C ARG A 117 1.31 11.33 -10.26
N LEU A 118 1.58 11.22 -8.95
CA LEU A 118 2.93 11.04 -8.44
C LEU A 118 3.58 9.78 -9.00
N ALA A 119 2.85 8.66 -9.05
CA ALA A 119 3.33 7.35 -9.50
C ALA A 119 3.84 7.32 -10.95
N ARG A 120 3.58 8.37 -11.75
CA ARG A 120 4.12 8.55 -13.11
C ARG A 120 5.55 9.09 -13.12
N ARG A 121 6.11 9.49 -11.97
CA ARG A 121 7.46 10.01 -11.84
C ARG A 121 8.47 8.90 -11.54
N PRO A 122 9.73 9.03 -12.00
CA PRO A 122 10.77 8.02 -11.77
C PRO A 122 11.12 7.84 -10.28
N ASP A 123 11.04 8.92 -9.49
CA ASP A 123 11.38 8.98 -8.06
C ASP A 123 10.21 8.65 -7.12
N ALA A 124 9.01 8.40 -7.67
CA ALA A 124 7.77 8.29 -6.92
C ALA A 124 7.78 7.22 -5.83
N THR A 125 8.37 6.06 -6.12
CA THR A 125 8.40 4.93 -5.19
C THR A 125 9.25 5.26 -3.97
N ALA A 126 10.45 5.78 -4.18
CA ALA A 126 11.35 6.18 -3.11
C ALA A 126 10.72 7.30 -2.28
N ALA A 127 10.23 8.37 -2.93
CA ALA A 127 9.58 9.49 -2.25
C ALA A 127 8.39 9.05 -1.38
N TYR A 128 7.57 8.09 -1.85
CA TYR A 128 6.47 7.56 -1.06
C TYR A 128 6.95 6.68 0.11
N GLN A 129 7.99 5.87 -0.06
CA GLN A 129 8.56 5.08 1.04
C GLN A 129 9.11 5.98 2.15
N TRP A 130 9.84 7.03 1.78
CA TRP A 130 10.29 8.09 2.71
C TRP A 130 9.12 8.73 3.43
N ALA A 131 8.12 9.19 2.67
CA ALA A 131 6.93 9.80 3.25
C ALA A 131 6.22 8.87 4.23
N ALA A 132 6.03 7.60 3.87
CA ALA A 132 5.35 6.61 4.68
C ALA A 132 6.09 6.34 5.99
N ALA A 133 7.42 6.25 5.96
CA ALA A 133 8.24 6.08 7.16
C ALA A 133 8.10 7.28 8.10
N ILE A 134 8.23 8.50 7.58
CA ILE A 134 8.13 9.73 8.37
C ILE A 134 6.71 9.88 8.95
N THR A 135 5.66 9.71 8.14
CA THR A 135 4.27 9.81 8.64
C THR A 135 3.91 8.71 9.62
N THR A 136 4.46 7.50 9.46
CA THR A 136 4.28 6.43 10.46
C THR A 136 4.94 6.82 11.77
N ARG A 137 6.14 7.39 11.74
CA ARG A 137 6.81 7.89 12.96
C ARG A 137 6.04 9.00 13.64
N TRP A 138 5.51 9.96 12.89
CA TRP A 138 4.61 10.97 13.46
C TRP A 138 3.38 10.35 14.12
N HIS A 139 2.79 9.33 13.49
CA HIS A 139 1.64 8.64 14.04
C HIS A 139 1.99 7.88 15.33
N ASP A 140 3.13 7.19 15.37
CA ASP A 140 3.57 6.37 16.50
C ASP A 140 3.99 7.21 17.72
N GLN A 141 4.46 8.45 17.51
CA GLN A 141 4.94 9.32 18.60
C GLN A 141 3.83 9.99 19.43
N GLU A 142 2.55 9.83 19.09
CA GLU A 142 1.34 10.27 19.83
C GLU A 142 1.38 11.62 20.59
N HIS A 143 2.30 12.54 20.29
CA HIS A 143 2.32 13.87 20.89
C HIS A 143 1.31 14.76 20.18
N HIS A 144 0.06 14.63 20.62
CA HIS A 144 -1.12 15.36 20.18
C HIS A 144 -1.36 15.21 18.67
N LEU A 145 -1.67 13.98 18.28
CA LEU A 145 -2.34 13.64 17.02
C LEU A 145 -3.20 14.83 16.58
N THR A 146 -2.86 15.42 15.44
CA THR A 146 -3.63 16.54 14.91
C THR A 146 -5.09 16.14 14.96
N ARG A 147 -5.97 17.02 15.48
CA ARG A 147 -7.41 16.75 15.65
C ARG A 147 -8.02 16.07 14.42
N ARG A 148 -7.46 16.35 13.24
CA ARG A 148 -7.70 15.68 11.96
C ARG A 148 -7.49 14.15 11.97
N TRP A 149 -6.33 13.63 12.35
CA TRP A 149 -6.07 12.18 12.35
C TRP A 149 -6.95 11.45 13.35
N HIS A 150 -7.15 12.04 14.53
CA HIS A 150 -8.12 11.52 15.50
C HIS A 150 -9.52 11.48 14.93
N HIS A 151 -9.98 12.58 14.33
CA HIS A 151 -11.30 12.66 13.73
C HIS A 151 -11.49 11.63 12.60
N ARG A 152 -10.48 11.42 11.74
CA ARG A 152 -10.50 10.34 10.73
C ARG A 152 -10.61 8.97 11.36
N ARG A 153 -9.81 8.69 12.40
CA ARG A 153 -9.82 7.40 13.09
C ARG A 153 -11.19 7.12 13.72
N THR A 154 -11.80 8.13 14.34
CA THR A 154 -13.16 8.03 14.89
C THR A 154 -14.17 7.75 13.80
N ARG A 155 -14.21 8.55 12.72
CA ARG A 155 -15.10 8.32 11.58
C ARG A 155 -14.96 6.91 10.99
N LEU A 156 -13.72 6.43 10.86
CA LEU A 156 -13.44 5.09 10.35
C LEU A 156 -13.95 4.00 11.31
N ALA A 157 -13.79 4.21 12.61
CA ALA A 157 -14.30 3.31 13.64
C ALA A 157 -15.83 3.26 13.68
N ASP A 158 -16.50 4.40 13.46
CA ASP A 158 -17.96 4.49 13.50
C ASP A 158 -18.62 3.77 12.31
N THR A 159 -17.95 3.69 11.15
CA THR A 159 -18.51 3.10 9.93
C THR A 159 -18.07 1.66 9.66
N ASN A 160 -17.26 1.06 10.53
CA ASN A 160 -16.70 -0.26 10.32
C ASN A 160 -16.89 -1.15 11.56
N PRO A 161 -17.00 -2.48 11.37
CA PRO A 161 -17.00 -3.38 12.51
C PRO A 161 -15.69 -3.28 13.30
N PRO A 162 -15.69 -3.63 14.60
CA PRO A 162 -14.48 -3.65 15.41
C PRO A 162 -13.36 -4.46 14.74
N PRO A 163 -12.08 -4.04 14.86
CA PRO A 163 -10.97 -4.76 14.26
C PRO A 163 -10.86 -6.18 14.80
N ALA A 164 -10.45 -7.11 13.94
CA ALA A 164 -10.31 -8.51 14.30
C ALA A 164 -9.14 -8.72 15.29
N HIS A 165 -9.23 -9.80 16.08
CA HIS A 165 -8.14 -10.30 16.93
C HIS A 165 -7.63 -9.30 17.97
N GLY A 166 -8.50 -8.44 18.52
CA GLY A 166 -8.12 -7.49 19.56
C GLY A 166 -7.20 -6.36 19.09
N LYS A 167 -7.03 -6.19 17.77
CA LYS A 167 -6.27 -5.07 17.22
C LYS A 167 -6.97 -3.75 17.56
N SER A 168 -6.18 -2.71 17.81
CA SER A 168 -6.71 -1.37 18.02
C SER A 168 -6.97 -0.67 16.68
N TRP A 169 -7.93 0.26 16.67
CA TRP A 169 -8.15 1.15 15.54
C TRP A 169 -6.92 2.02 15.21
N ALA A 170 -6.05 2.27 16.20
CA ALA A 170 -4.79 2.96 15.98
C ALA A 170 -3.86 2.18 15.03
N LEU A 171 -3.88 0.85 15.07
CA LEU A 171 -3.06 0.02 14.18
C LEU A 171 -3.80 -0.31 12.87
N THR A 172 -5.06 -0.75 12.95
CA THR A 172 -5.83 -1.17 11.77
C THR A 172 -6.15 -0.01 10.84
N GLY A 173 -6.44 1.18 11.39
CA GLY A 173 -6.79 2.37 10.63
C GLY A 173 -5.60 3.25 10.25
N ARG A 174 -4.36 2.93 10.66
CA ARG A 174 -3.21 3.83 10.50
C ARG A 174 -3.00 4.27 9.05
N ASP A 175 -2.99 3.30 8.14
CA ASP A 175 -2.74 3.54 6.72
C ASP A 175 -3.78 4.51 6.11
N PRO A 176 -5.10 4.26 6.15
CA PRO A 176 -6.06 5.21 5.62
C PRO A 176 -6.08 6.53 6.39
N VAL A 177 -5.83 6.55 7.70
CA VAL A 177 -5.81 7.78 8.50
C VAL A 177 -4.68 8.73 8.09
N THR A 178 -3.49 8.18 7.80
CA THR A 178 -2.29 8.96 7.48
C THR A 178 -2.07 9.18 5.99
N TYR A 179 -2.74 8.40 5.13
CA TYR A 179 -2.53 8.40 3.68
C TYR A 179 -2.56 9.78 3.01
N PRO A 180 -3.51 10.69 3.33
CA PRO A 180 -3.53 12.03 2.72
C PRO A 180 -2.26 12.84 2.97
N GLU A 181 -1.74 12.82 4.20
CA GLU A 181 -0.49 13.50 4.55
C GLU A 181 0.71 12.79 3.95
N THR A 182 0.71 11.45 3.93
CA THR A 182 1.76 10.66 3.26
C THR A 182 1.86 11.01 1.77
N VAL A 183 0.75 11.12 1.05
CA VAL A 183 0.76 11.50 -0.36
C VAL A 183 1.22 12.94 -0.55
N THR A 184 0.81 13.84 0.32
CA THR A 184 1.22 15.26 0.27
C THR A 184 2.73 15.39 0.44
N LEU A 185 3.28 14.69 1.43
CA LEU A 185 4.72 14.63 1.67
C LEU A 185 5.47 13.97 0.51
N ALA A 186 4.99 12.82 0.03
CA ALA A 186 5.63 12.12 -1.08
C ALA A 186 5.72 13.00 -2.34
N ARG A 187 4.68 13.82 -2.60
CA ARG A 187 4.69 14.78 -3.70
C ARG A 187 5.69 15.92 -3.51
N HIS A 188 5.89 16.36 -2.27
CA HIS A 188 6.89 17.36 -1.95
C HIS A 188 8.30 16.78 -2.12
N LEU A 189 8.56 15.62 -1.52
CA LEU A 189 9.82 14.87 -1.66
C LEU A 189 10.20 14.61 -3.12
N ALA A 190 9.26 14.20 -3.96
CA ALA A 190 9.51 13.96 -5.39
C ALA A 190 9.74 15.24 -6.21
N ARG A 191 9.54 16.43 -5.65
CA ARG A 191 9.84 17.71 -6.30
C ARG A 191 11.11 18.35 -5.78
N THR A 192 11.56 17.94 -4.60
CA THR A 192 12.77 18.46 -3.97
C THR A 192 13.97 17.67 -4.51
N PRO A 193 14.92 18.31 -5.19
CA PRO A 193 16.14 17.65 -5.63
C PRO A 193 16.94 17.21 -4.40
N HIS A 194 17.00 15.88 -4.18
CA HIS A 194 17.79 15.23 -3.13
C HIS A 194 17.60 15.86 -1.75
N PRO A 195 16.46 15.61 -1.07
CA PRO A 195 16.33 15.99 0.31
C PRO A 195 17.38 15.21 1.10
N GLN A 196 18.47 15.87 1.50
CA GLN A 196 19.20 15.44 2.67
C GLN A 196 18.17 15.48 3.79
N ALA A 197 17.67 14.32 4.18
CA ALA A 197 16.60 14.19 5.16
C ALA A 197 17.15 14.56 6.54
N ASP A 198 17.47 15.82 6.78
CA ASP A 198 17.99 16.30 8.05
C ASP A 198 16.87 16.84 8.95
N HIS A 199 17.25 17.35 10.14
CA HIS A 199 16.28 17.93 11.06
C HIS A 199 15.57 19.17 10.48
N GLY A 200 16.23 19.97 9.65
CA GLY A 200 15.63 21.13 8.99
C GLY A 200 14.57 20.72 7.97
N PHE A 201 14.82 19.64 7.23
CA PHE A 201 13.84 19.02 6.34
C PHE A 201 12.60 18.51 7.10
N LEU A 202 12.78 17.84 8.25
CA LEU A 202 11.67 17.37 9.08
C LEU A 202 10.85 18.53 9.65
N ASP A 203 11.51 19.61 10.09
CA ASP A 203 10.85 20.82 10.60
C ASP A 203 10.05 21.53 9.50
N HIS A 204 10.63 21.68 8.31
CA HIS A 204 9.93 22.23 7.14
C HIS A 204 8.72 21.38 6.75
N THR A 205 8.87 20.05 6.78
CA THR A 205 7.80 19.12 6.45
C THR A 205 6.67 19.17 7.48
N ALA A 206 7.00 19.25 8.77
CA ALA A 206 6.01 19.41 9.83
C ALA A 206 5.15 20.66 9.58
N ASN A 207 5.79 21.78 9.21
CA ASN A 207 5.11 23.03 8.87
C ASN A 207 4.19 22.89 7.66
N ILE A 208 4.64 22.27 6.56
CA ILE A 208 3.81 22.05 5.36
C ILE A 208 2.55 21.23 5.68
N LEU A 209 2.70 20.21 6.52
CA LEU A 209 1.61 19.29 6.85
C LEU A 209 0.73 19.81 8.00
N GLY A 210 1.11 20.91 8.65
CA GLY A 210 0.46 21.40 9.86
C GLY A 210 0.55 20.40 11.02
N LEU A 211 1.68 19.69 11.12
CA LEU A 211 1.98 18.70 12.16
C LEU A 211 2.93 19.31 13.19
N ASN A 212 2.92 18.74 14.41
CA ASN A 212 3.93 19.06 15.41
C ASN A 212 5.31 18.57 14.94
N ARG A 213 6.35 19.23 15.45
CA ARG A 213 7.74 18.86 15.21
C ARG A 213 7.97 17.39 15.55
N LEU A 214 8.60 16.65 14.64
CA LEU A 214 8.99 15.26 14.89
C LEU A 214 10.22 15.25 15.81
N VAL A 215 10.09 14.74 17.03
CA VAL A 215 11.22 14.59 17.96
C VAL A 215 11.68 13.15 17.90
N LEU A 216 12.79 12.88 17.21
CA LEU A 216 13.33 11.53 17.08
C LEU A 216 14.12 11.14 18.35
N PRO A 217 13.77 10.03 19.03
CA PRO A 217 14.57 9.50 20.12
C PRO A 217 16.00 9.17 19.65
N PRO A 218 17.00 9.21 20.55
CA PRO A 218 18.32 8.65 20.25
C PRO A 218 18.18 7.20 19.78
N HIS A 219 18.85 6.86 18.67
CA HIS A 219 18.80 5.53 18.03
C HIS A 219 17.48 5.16 17.33
N ASP A 220 16.61 6.12 17.01
CA ASP A 220 15.46 5.84 16.14
C ASP A 220 15.95 5.30 14.78
N LEU A 221 15.29 4.27 14.26
CA LEU A 221 15.58 3.72 12.93
C LEU A 221 15.47 4.78 11.83
N LEU A 222 14.57 5.75 11.97
CA LEU A 222 14.47 6.90 11.06
C LEU A 222 15.71 7.80 11.20
N GLN A 223 16.24 7.99 12.41
CA GLN A 223 17.49 8.73 12.63
C GLN A 223 18.70 8.00 12.02
N ALA A 224 18.83 6.68 12.23
CA ALA A 224 19.87 5.86 11.62
C ALA A 224 19.80 5.86 10.08
N TRP A 225 18.57 5.87 9.53
CA TRP A 225 18.33 5.90 8.09
C TRP A 225 18.60 7.27 7.46
N ILE A 226 18.30 8.35 8.18
CA ILE A 226 18.71 9.72 7.86
C ILE A 226 20.24 9.84 7.81
N HIS A 227 20.94 9.28 8.81
CA HIS A 227 22.40 9.32 8.85
C HIS A 227 23.05 8.53 7.72
N THR A 228 22.52 7.36 7.36
CA THR A 228 23.06 6.53 6.28
C THR A 228 22.80 7.11 4.88
N THR A 229 21.71 7.86 4.69
CA THR A 229 21.47 8.58 3.43
C THR A 229 22.31 9.83 3.26
N ARG A 230 22.80 10.42 4.36
CA ARG A 230 23.80 11.50 4.33
C ARG A 230 25.19 11.04 3.87
N GLN A 231 25.48 9.74 3.90
CA GLN A 231 26.79 9.17 3.60
C GLN A 231 26.91 8.53 2.22
N ARG A 232 25.84 8.54 1.41
CA ARG A 232 25.94 8.12 0.00
C ARG A 232 26.35 9.33 -0.86
N PRO A 233 27.50 9.27 -1.57
CA PRO A 233 28.00 10.35 -2.42
C PRO A 233 27.09 10.62 -3.62
#